data_AF-G9EQG4-F1
#
_entry.id   AF-G9EQG4-F1
#
_cell.length_a   1.000
_cell.length_b   1.000
_cell.length_c   1.000
_cell.angle_alpha   90.00
_cell.angle_beta   90.00
_cell.angle_gamma   90.00
#
_symmetry.space_group_name_H-M   'P 1'
#
loop_
_entity.id
_entity.type
_entity.pdbx_description
1 polymer ?
#
loop_
_entity_poly.entity_id
_entity_poly.type
_entity_poly.pdbx_seq_one_letter_code
_entity_poly.pdbx_strand_id
1 'polypeptide(L)' 'MRGDLAFCKEICELCAKICDACAAECEKHDEELCKACAKACRECAAACRKCC' A
#
# COMPACT_ATOMS: atom_id res chain seq x y z
N MET A 1 1.94 -13.63 0.30
CA MET A 1 2.88 -13.41 -0.81
C MET A 1 3.91 -14.53 -0.81
N ARG A 2 4.34 -15.01 -1.98
CA ARG A 2 5.41 -16.01 -2.10
C ARG A 2 6.77 -15.31 -1.93
N GLY A 3 7.41 -15.50 -0.77
CA GLY A 3 8.63 -14.77 -0.38
C GLY A 3 9.93 -15.25 -1.03
N ASP A 4 9.86 -16.30 -1.84
CA ASP A 4 10.98 -16.92 -2.57
C ASP A 4 11.22 -16.30 -3.96
N LEU A 5 10.36 -15.36 -4.39
CA LEU A 5 10.61 -14.61 -5.61
C LEU A 5 11.81 -13.66 -5.42
N ALA A 6 12.79 -13.74 -6.34
CA ALA A 6 14.02 -12.95 -6.29
C ALA A 6 13.81 -11.43 -6.18
N PHE A 7 12.65 -10.92 -6.59
CA PHE A 7 12.30 -9.49 -6.60
C PHE A 7 11.21 -9.14 -5.59
N CYS A 8 10.90 -10.02 -4.63
CA CYS A 8 9.78 -9.82 -3.71
C CYS A 8 9.94 -8.53 -2.90
N LYS A 9 11.17 -8.22 -2.46
CA LYS A 9 11.47 -7.02 -1.68
C LYS A 9 11.24 -5.74 -2.50
N GLU A 10 11.82 -5.66 -3.71
CA GLU A 10 11.70 -4.49 -4.58
C GLU A 10 10.25 -4.25 -5.02
N ILE A 11 9.50 -5.33 -5.29
CA ILE A 11 8.08 -5.25 -5.62
C ILE A 11 7.29 -4.73 -4.41
N CYS A 12 7.56 -5.23 -3.20
CA CYS A 12 6.88 -4.77 -1.99
C CYS A 12 7.21 -3.31 -1.67
N GLU A 13 8.46 -2.88 -1.83
CA GLU A 13 8.87 -1.49 -1.64
C GLU A 13 8.18 -0.56 -2.65
N LEU A 14 8.09 -0.95 -3.93
CA LEU A 14 7.37 -0.20 -4.94
C LEU A 14 5.87 -0.14 -4.64
N CYS A 15 5.27 -1.27 -4.28
CA CYS A 15 3.86 -1.36 -3.91
C CYS A 15 3.54 -0.46 -2.71
N ALA A 16 4.37 -0.46 -1.67
CA ALA A 16 4.19 0.41 -0.51
C ALA A 16 4.19 1.90 -0.91
N LYS A 17 5.14 2.34 -1.75
CA LYS A 17 5.21 3.72 -2.25
C LYS A 17 3.95 4.12 -3.03
N ILE A 18 3.45 3.22 -3.89
CA ILE A 18 2.21 3.44 -4.66
C ILE A 18 1.02 3.57 -3.71
N CYS A 19 0.91 2.66 -2.74
CA CYS A 19 -0.18 2.67 -1.76
C CYS A 19 -0.14 3.92 -0.86
N ASP A 20 1.03 4.41 -0.45
CA ASP A 20 1.14 5.66 0.31
C ASP A 20 0.66 6.86 -0.51
N ALA A 21 1.06 6.95 -1.78
CA ALA A 21 0.63 8.01 -2.67
C ALA A 21 -0.88 7.96 -2.91
N CYS A 22 -1.44 6.77 -3.12
CA CYS A 22 -2.88 6.57 -3.28
C CYS A 22 -3.64 6.96 -2.01
N ALA A 23 -3.19 6.53 -0.84
CA ALA A 23 -3.82 6.89 0.43
C ALA A 23 -3.78 8.40 0.68
N ALA A 24 -2.64 9.05 0.44
CA ALA A 24 -2.50 10.50 0.60
C ALA A 24 -3.39 11.30 -0.35
N GLU A 25 -3.66 10.80 -1.56
CA GLU A 25 -4.61 11.42 -2.47
C GLU A 25 -6.05 11.19 -2.02
N CYS A 26 -6.42 9.95 -1.68
CA CYS A 26 -7.76 9.61 -1.20
C CYS A 26 -8.13 10.36 0.09
N GLU A 27 -7.19 10.60 1.00
CA GLU A 27 -7.40 11.35 2.24
C GLU A 27 -7.76 12.84 2.01
N LYS A 28 -7.56 13.37 0.79
CA LYS A 28 -8.01 14.72 0.42
C LYS A 28 -9.52 14.79 0.14
N HIS A 29 -10.20 13.66 0.06
CA HIS A 29 -11.62 13.56 -0.28
C HIS A 29 -12.42 13.00 0.90
N ASP A 30 -13.48 13.70 1.32
CA ASP A 30 -14.37 13.29 2.42
C ASP A 30 -15.52 12.39 1.93
N GLU A 31 -15.19 11.43 1.07
CA GLU A 31 -16.12 10.44 0.53
C GLU A 31 -15.88 9.09 1.21
N GLU A 32 -16.94 8.36 1.57
CA GLU A 32 -16.81 7.07 2.27
C GLU A 32 -15.96 6.05 1.48
N LEU A 33 -16.09 6.06 0.15
CA LEU A 33 -15.27 5.21 -0.72
C LEU A 33 -13.80 5.60 -0.68
N CYS A 34 -13.49 6.89 -0.63
CA CYS A 34 -12.10 7.38 -0.53
C CYS A 34 -11.49 7.06 0.84
N LYS A 35 -12.25 7.19 1.94
CA LYS A 35 -11.80 6.76 3.27
C LYS A 35 -11.50 5.27 3.33
N ALA A 36 -12.37 4.43 2.76
CA ALA A 36 -12.16 3.00 2.68
C ALA A 36 -10.92 2.64 1.84
N CYS A 37 -10.74 3.32 0.69
CA CYS A 37 -9.56 3.15 -0.16
C CYS A 37 -8.27 3.52 0.58
N ALA A 38 -8.24 4.69 1.24
CA ALA A 38 -7.09 5.14 2.01
C ALA A 38 -6.71 4.14 3.09
N LYS A 39 -7.69 3.67 3.88
CA LYS A 39 -7.47 2.65 4.91
C LYS A 39 -6.86 1.36 4.34
N ALA A 40 -7.43 0.83 3.26
CA ALA A 40 -6.93 -0.40 2.62
C ALA A 40 -5.50 -0.20 2.07
N CYS A 41 -5.21 0.96 1.50
CA CYS A 41 -3.87 1.30 1.01
C CYS A 41 -2.85 1.39 2.16
N ARG A 42 -3.20 2.00 3.31
CA ARG A 42 -2.34 2.05 4.50
C ARG A 42 -2.03 0.66 5.04
N GLU A 43 -3.04 -0.21 5.11
CA GLU A 43 -2.88 -1.61 5.52
C GLU A 43 -1.97 -2.38 4.55
N CYS A 44 -2.16 -2.20 3.24
CA CYS A 44 -1.33 -2.80 2.20
C CYS A 44 0.13 -2.34 2.29
N ALA A 45 0.37 -1.03 2.41
CA ALA A 45 1.71 -0.47 2.53
C ALA A 45 2.42 -0.99 3.79
N ALA A 46 1.70 -1.08 4.92
CA ALA A 46 2.24 -1.64 6.16
C ALA A 46 2.59 -3.13 6.00
N ALA A 47 1.75 -3.91 5.32
CA ALA A 47 2.03 -5.32 5.03
C ALA A 47 3.23 -5.49 4.10
N CYS A 48 3.33 -4.68 3.04
CA CYS A 48 4.45 -4.69 2.10
C CYS A 48 5.78 -4.32 2.77
N ARG A 49 5.80 -3.34 3.68
CA ARG A 49 7.00 -2.99 4.45
C ARG A 49 7.40 -4.02 5.50
N LYS A 50 6.45 -4.85 5.94
CA LYS A 50 6.70 -6.01 6.81
C LYS A 50 7.08 -7.26 6.01
N CYS A 51 6.97 -7.20 4.68
CA CYS A 51 7.40 -8.27 3.81
C CYS A 51 8.91 -8.09 3.58
N CYS A 52 9.67 -9.13 3.96
CA CYS A 52 11.12 -9.23 4.09
C CYS A 52 11.67 -8.81 5.47
#